data_AF-A0A2V7KGI7-F1
#
_entry.id   AF-A0A2V7KGI7-F1
#
_cell.length_a   1.000
_cell.length_b   1.000
_cell.length_c   1.000
_cell.angle_alpha   90.00
_cell.angle_beta   90.00
_cell.angle_gamma   90.00
#
_symmetry.space_group_name_H-M   'P 1'
#
loop_
_entity.id
_entity.type
_entity.pdbx_description
1 polymer ?
#
loop_
_entity_poly.entity_id
_entity_poly.type
_entity_poly.pdbx_seq_one_letter_code
_entity_poly.pdbx_strand_id
1 'polypeptide(L)'
;MFGLLATTAGTAQDMPNPQAKQMWVQQMMQQHPPEAEAAARAFLMLVAPNLVSSLDSLKGGSVNGQNQPIVVIDGVPQTMTGGSTDQYWAEVAQLTVQFDMVQKLGQRDSVRAQLVGKMFGLEANARAHQRAYRTASESSRPAIRAKIEGLISQHFDVEDQLRALEIADIEHRLADVRAESQRRRDKRAEFIKFAVDDIIRDAIRPR
;
A
#
# COMPACT_ATOMS: atom_id res chain seq x y z
N MET A 1 29.98 17.97 -26.74
CA MET A 1 30.04 17.44 -25.36
C MET A 1 28.90 16.43 -25.20
N PHE A 2 29.21 15.14 -25.03
CA PHE A 2 28.21 14.10 -24.71
C PHE A 2 27.98 14.05 -23.19
N GLY A 3 26.72 13.91 -22.77
CA GLY A 3 26.29 13.72 -21.38
C GLY A 3 25.21 14.75 -21.02
N LEU A 4 24.04 14.42 -20.47
CA LEU A 4 23.58 13.22 -19.79
C LEU A 4 22.05 13.16 -20.03
N LEU A 5 21.55 12.10 -20.66
CA LEU A 5 20.15 11.69 -20.52
C LEU A 5 20.00 11.08 -19.13
N ALA A 6 19.79 11.93 -18.12
CA ALA A 6 19.36 11.47 -16.81
C ALA A 6 17.89 11.05 -16.94
N THR A 7 17.73 9.74 -17.10
CA THR A 7 16.56 8.95 -16.78
C THR A 7 15.71 9.57 -15.67
N THR A 8 14.58 10.17 -16.02
CA THR A 8 13.49 10.35 -15.07
C THR A 8 12.81 8.99 -14.91
N ALA A 9 13.45 8.13 -14.11
CA ALA A 9 12.74 7.07 -13.42
C ALA A 9 11.64 7.77 -12.62
N GLY A 10 10.39 7.62 -13.05
CA GLY A 10 9.22 8.09 -12.33
C GLY A 10 9.15 7.43 -10.97
N THR A 11 9.80 8.06 -9.99
CA THR A 11 9.45 8.15 -8.57
C THR A 11 8.94 6.86 -7.92
N ALA A 12 9.88 6.01 -7.51
CA ALA A 12 9.72 5.16 -6.32
C ALA A 12 9.78 5.98 -5.01
N GLN A 13 9.41 7.27 -5.06
CA GLN A 13 9.81 8.29 -4.09
C GLN A 13 8.62 8.91 -3.35
N ASP A 14 7.51 8.18 -3.28
CA ASP A 14 6.32 8.58 -2.55
C ASP A 14 5.80 7.47 -1.63
N MET A 15 6.69 6.56 -1.24
CA MET A 15 6.48 5.74 -0.05
C MET A 15 6.73 6.62 1.17
N PRO A 16 5.74 6.86 2.05
CA PRO A 16 5.97 7.68 3.22
C PRO A 16 7.03 7.02 4.09
N ASN A 17 8.02 7.79 4.55
CA ASN A 17 9.14 7.32 5.37
C ASN A 17 8.60 6.34 6.44
N PRO A 18 8.99 5.05 6.43
CA PRO A 18 8.45 4.04 7.33
C PRO A 18 8.66 4.43 8.80
N GLN A 19 9.75 5.14 9.13
CA GLN A 19 10.00 5.67 10.47
C GLN A 19 9.03 6.80 10.85
N ALA A 20 8.66 7.67 9.90
CA ALA A 20 7.68 8.72 10.15
C ALA A 20 6.28 8.14 10.38
N LYS A 21 5.91 7.08 9.64
CA LYS A 21 4.67 6.33 9.91
C LYS A 21 4.68 5.69 11.29
N GLN A 22 5.81 5.12 11.71
CA GLN A 22 5.94 4.49 13.03
C GLN A 22 5.77 5.51 14.17
N MET A 23 6.43 6.68 14.08
CA MET A 23 6.25 7.74 15.08
C MET A 23 4.81 8.25 15.12
N TRP A 24 4.17 8.39 13.96
CA TRP A 24 2.78 8.82 13.87
C TRP A 24 1.80 7.80 14.47
N VAL A 25 2.00 6.50 14.22
CA VAL A 25 1.23 5.42 14.85
C VAL A 25 1.41 5.42 16.37
N GLN A 26 2.64 5.57 16.86
CA GLN A 26 2.90 5.67 18.31
C GLN A 26 2.22 6.89 18.93
N GLN A 27 2.26 8.04 18.26
CA GLN A 27 1.60 9.26 18.72
C GLN A 27 0.08 9.10 18.77
N MET A 28 -0.52 8.48 17.75
CA MET A 28 -1.96 8.21 17.73
C MET A 28 -2.37 7.24 18.84
N MET A 29 -1.60 6.20 19.08
CA MET A 29 -1.83 5.24 20.17
C MET A 29 -1.68 5.88 21.55
N GLN A 30 -0.98 7.00 21.69
CA GLN A 30 -0.89 7.74 22.96
C GLN A 30 -2.00 8.80 23.11
N GLN A 31 -2.36 9.47 22.02
CA GLN A 31 -3.27 10.63 22.04
C GLN A 31 -4.73 10.26 21.82
N HIS A 32 -5.02 9.05 21.32
CA HIS A 32 -6.39 8.56 21.10
C HIS A 32 -7.30 9.56 20.35
N PRO A 33 -6.84 10.15 19.22
CA PRO A 33 -7.56 11.25 18.59
C PRO A 33 -8.90 10.76 17.98
N PRO A 34 -10.02 11.50 18.20
CA PRO A 34 -11.34 11.10 17.69
C PRO A 34 -11.41 11.10 16.15
N GLU A 35 -10.60 11.92 15.49
CA GLU A 35 -10.50 11.97 14.03
C GLU A 35 -9.94 10.67 13.45
N ALA A 36 -8.96 10.05 14.10
CA ALA A 36 -8.42 8.76 13.66
C ALA A 36 -9.43 7.63 13.84
N GLU A 37 -10.18 7.62 14.94
CA GLU A 37 -11.28 6.67 15.13
C GLU A 37 -12.35 6.82 14.02
N ALA A 38 -12.73 8.06 13.70
CA ALA A 38 -13.69 8.34 12.62
C ALA A 38 -13.16 7.88 11.25
N ALA A 39 -11.88 8.14 10.95
CA ALA A 39 -11.22 7.72 9.72
C ALA A 39 -11.14 6.19 9.60
N ALA A 40 -10.76 5.49 10.67
CA ALA A 40 -10.74 4.03 10.71
C ALA A 40 -12.14 3.43 10.46
N ARG A 41 -13.19 4.01 11.07
CA ARG A 41 -14.58 3.59 10.85
C ARG A 41 -15.03 3.83 9.41
N ALA A 42 -14.75 5.02 8.86
CA ALA A 42 -15.07 5.36 7.48
C ALA A 42 -14.41 4.39 6.50
N PHE A 43 -13.15 4.02 6.77
CA PHE A 43 -12.44 3.05 5.96
C PHE A 43 -13.06 1.67 6.03
N LEU A 44 -13.38 1.15 7.22
CA LEU A 44 -14.07 -0.14 7.36
C LEU A 44 -15.43 -0.14 6.67
N MET A 45 -16.21 0.94 6.74
CA MET A 45 -17.47 1.03 6.00
C MET A 45 -17.29 0.86 4.49
N LEU A 46 -16.14 1.30 3.95
CA LEU A 46 -15.81 1.18 2.54
C LEU A 46 -15.32 -0.23 2.16
N VAL A 47 -14.44 -0.83 2.97
CA VAL A 47 -13.69 -2.04 2.55
C VAL A 47 -14.14 -3.33 3.24
N ALA A 48 -14.77 -3.23 4.42
CA ALA A 48 -15.18 -4.37 5.23
C ALA A 48 -16.28 -3.96 6.24
N PRO A 49 -17.50 -3.61 5.78
CA PRO A 49 -18.53 -3.00 6.64
C PRO A 49 -18.97 -3.91 7.80
N ASN A 50 -18.87 -5.23 7.62
CA ASN A 50 -19.12 -6.23 8.65
C ASN A 50 -18.14 -6.16 9.85
N LEU A 51 -17.02 -5.45 9.71
CA LEU A 51 -16.00 -5.33 10.77
C LEU A 51 -16.17 -4.10 11.65
N VAL A 52 -17.07 -3.17 11.33
CA VAL A 52 -17.28 -1.96 12.15
C VAL A 52 -17.65 -2.34 13.59
N SER A 53 -18.58 -3.29 13.76
CA SER A 53 -18.95 -3.83 15.08
C SER A 53 -17.84 -4.64 15.76
N SER A 54 -16.96 -5.27 14.96
CA SER A 54 -15.78 -5.97 15.49
C SER A 54 -14.75 -4.99 16.03
N LEU A 55 -14.60 -3.81 15.44
CA LEU A 55 -13.74 -2.74 15.95
C LEU A 55 -14.28 -2.21 17.29
N ASP A 56 -15.59 -2.00 17.40
CA ASP A 56 -16.24 -1.58 18.65
C ASP A 56 -16.05 -2.59 19.78
N SER A 57 -16.07 -3.88 19.45
CA SER A 57 -15.86 -4.95 20.42
C SER A 57 -14.46 -4.94 21.05
N LEU A 58 -13.45 -4.37 20.37
CA LEU A 58 -12.11 -4.20 20.92
C LEU A 58 -12.04 -3.07 21.96
N LYS A 59 -12.91 -2.06 21.85
CA LYS A 59 -12.93 -0.87 22.73
C LYS A 59 -13.33 -1.19 24.18
N GLY A 60 -14.17 -2.22 24.38
CA GLY A 60 -14.75 -2.57 25.68
C GLY A 60 -14.30 -3.91 26.27
N GLY A 61 -13.51 -4.71 25.57
CA GLY A 61 -13.23 -6.09 25.98
C GLY A 61 -12.11 -6.21 26.99
N SER A 62 -12.34 -6.21 28.31
CA SER A 62 -11.30 -6.57 29.28
C SER A 62 -10.80 -8.01 29.02
N VAL A 63 -9.60 -8.14 28.44
CA VAL A 63 -8.92 -9.43 28.34
C VAL A 63 -8.08 -9.58 29.59
N ASN A 64 -8.49 -10.47 30.48
CA ASN A 64 -7.66 -10.95 31.60
C ASN A 64 -6.28 -11.41 31.05
N GLY A 65 -5.27 -10.55 31.18
CA GLY A 65 -3.84 -10.84 31.37
C GLY A 65 -3.08 -11.85 30.49
N GLN A 66 -3.68 -12.53 29.51
CA GLN A 66 -3.02 -13.67 28.84
C GLN A 66 -3.00 -13.63 27.31
N ASN A 67 -3.54 -12.59 26.67
CA ASN A 67 -3.69 -12.58 25.21
C ASN A 67 -3.07 -11.33 24.59
N GLN A 68 -1.77 -11.42 24.29
CA GLN A 68 -1.02 -10.30 23.73
C GLN A 68 -1.23 -10.19 22.21
N PRO A 69 -1.54 -8.99 21.68
CA PRO A 69 -1.65 -8.79 20.24
C PRO A 69 -0.32 -9.06 19.55
N ILE A 70 -0.32 -9.84 18.48
CA ILE A 70 0.80 -9.89 17.54
C ILE A 70 0.52 -8.83 16.48
N VAL A 71 1.31 -7.75 16.47
CA VAL A 71 1.33 -6.74 15.42
C VAL A 71 2.49 -7.10 14.49
N VAL A 72 2.22 -7.21 13.19
CA VAL A 72 3.29 -7.45 12.22
C VAL A 72 3.82 -6.09 11.77
N ILE A 73 5.04 -5.75 12.20
CA ILE A 73 5.77 -4.56 11.76
C ILE A 73 6.87 -5.06 10.84
N ASP A 74 6.88 -4.62 9.57
CA ASP A 74 7.87 -5.02 8.55
C ASP A 74 8.02 -6.54 8.35
N GLY A 75 6.90 -7.28 8.40
CA GLY A 75 6.90 -8.74 8.27
C GLY A 75 7.34 -9.50 9.53
N VAL A 76 7.69 -8.80 10.62
CA VAL A 76 8.09 -9.40 11.89
C VAL A 76 6.93 -9.39 12.88
N PRO A 77 6.51 -10.55 13.40
CA PRO A 77 5.51 -10.64 14.47
C PRO A 77 6.06 -10.01 15.76
N GLN A 78 5.45 -8.92 16.24
CA GLN A 78 5.74 -8.33 17.55
C GLN A 78 4.58 -8.52 18.51
N THR A 79 4.84 -9.10 19.68
CA THR A 79 3.88 -9.16 20.79
C THR A 79 3.80 -7.80 21.48
N MET A 80 2.64 -7.13 21.39
CA MET A 80 2.33 -5.94 22.17
C MET A 80 1.97 -6.34 23.60
N THR A 81 2.64 -5.74 24.59
CA THR A 81 2.42 -5.99 26.02
C THR A 81 1.19 -5.31 26.61
N GLY A 82 0.25 -4.92 25.75
CA GLY A 82 -0.88 -4.05 26.08
C GLY A 82 -2.21 -4.75 26.34
N GLY A 83 -3.07 -4.08 27.09
CA GLY A 83 -4.46 -4.48 27.33
C GLY A 83 -5.33 -4.34 26.08
N SER A 84 -6.63 -4.62 26.20
CA SER A 84 -7.59 -4.52 25.09
C SER A 84 -7.68 -3.12 24.46
N THR A 85 -7.51 -2.08 25.27
CA THR A 85 -7.44 -0.69 24.83
C THR A 85 -6.28 -0.46 23.85
N ASP A 86 -5.14 -1.09 24.08
CA ASP A 86 -3.96 -0.97 23.22
C ASP A 86 -4.18 -1.72 21.90
N GLN A 87 -4.89 -2.86 21.95
CA GLN A 87 -5.27 -3.60 20.74
C GLN A 87 -6.27 -2.83 19.87
N TYR A 88 -7.23 -2.16 20.50
CA TYR A 88 -8.18 -1.29 19.82
C TYR A 88 -7.46 -0.15 19.09
N TRP A 89 -6.60 0.59 19.79
CA TRP A 89 -5.89 1.72 19.19
C TRP A 89 -4.83 1.31 18.17
N ALA A 90 -4.24 0.12 18.30
CA ALA A 90 -3.39 -0.44 17.25
C ALA A 90 -4.18 -0.69 15.95
N GLU A 91 -5.40 -1.25 16.03
CA GLU A 91 -6.23 -1.46 14.85
C GLU A 91 -6.72 -0.13 14.26
N VAL A 92 -7.15 0.83 15.09
CA VAL A 92 -7.52 2.19 14.64
C VAL A 92 -6.35 2.85 13.90
N ALA A 93 -5.13 2.74 14.44
CA ALA A 93 -3.95 3.31 13.81
C ALA A 93 -3.65 2.69 12.46
N GLN A 94 -3.66 1.35 12.38
CA GLN A 94 -3.44 0.65 11.12
C GLN A 94 -4.48 1.05 10.06
N LEU A 95 -5.77 1.04 10.42
CA LEU A 95 -6.87 1.36 9.50
C LEU A 95 -6.79 2.82 9.02
N THR A 96 -6.38 3.75 9.88
CA THR A 96 -6.24 5.16 9.50
C THR A 96 -5.08 5.34 8.51
N VAL A 97 -3.93 4.70 8.73
CA VAL A 97 -2.80 4.73 7.76
C VAL A 97 -3.24 4.15 6.42
N GLN A 98 -3.93 3.01 6.45
CA GLN A 98 -4.41 2.34 5.25
C GLN A 98 -5.40 3.23 4.47
N PHE A 99 -6.28 3.94 5.19
CA PHE A 99 -7.23 4.87 4.57
C PHE A 99 -6.53 6.04 3.87
N ASP A 100 -5.59 6.70 4.55
CA ASP A 100 -4.80 7.80 3.97
C ASP A 100 -4.05 7.33 2.71
N MET A 101 -3.48 6.12 2.76
CA MET A 101 -2.78 5.57 1.61
C MET A 101 -3.72 5.30 0.42
N VAL A 102 -4.90 4.75 0.66
CA VAL A 102 -5.92 4.51 -0.38
C VAL A 102 -6.43 5.84 -0.95
N GLN A 103 -6.66 6.85 -0.11
CA GLN A 103 -7.09 8.18 -0.57
C GLN A 103 -6.03 8.85 -1.46
N LYS A 104 -4.76 8.85 -1.03
CA LYS A 104 -3.64 9.40 -1.82
C LYS A 104 -3.41 8.66 -3.13
N LEU A 105 -3.59 7.34 -3.13
CA LEU A 105 -3.52 6.54 -4.34
C LEU A 105 -4.72 6.84 -5.25
N GLY A 106 -5.93 6.95 -4.71
CA GLY A 106 -7.15 7.19 -5.47
C GLY A 106 -7.18 8.53 -6.22
N GLN A 107 -6.42 9.52 -5.73
CA GLN A 107 -6.20 10.79 -6.45
C GLN A 107 -5.40 10.63 -7.75
N ARG A 108 -4.61 9.55 -7.88
CA ARG A 108 -3.70 9.31 -9.01
C ARG A 108 -4.17 8.15 -9.89
N ASP A 109 -4.63 7.07 -9.25
CA ASP A 109 -5.03 5.82 -9.88
C ASP A 109 -6.18 5.22 -9.06
N SER A 110 -7.40 5.54 -9.46
CA SER A 110 -8.62 5.11 -8.77
C SER A 110 -8.85 3.60 -8.86
N VAL A 111 -8.43 2.96 -9.96
CA VAL A 111 -8.59 1.51 -10.16
C VAL A 111 -7.66 0.76 -9.22
N ARG A 112 -6.38 1.14 -9.17
CA ARG A 112 -5.41 0.55 -8.24
C ARG A 112 -5.79 0.83 -6.79
N ALA A 113 -6.32 2.02 -6.49
CA ALA A 113 -6.82 2.35 -5.15
C ALA A 113 -7.97 1.45 -4.70
N GLN A 114 -8.91 1.13 -5.59
CA GLN A 114 -10.00 0.20 -5.28
C GLN A 114 -9.47 -1.21 -4.95
N LEU A 115 -8.52 -1.72 -5.74
CA LEU A 115 -7.92 -3.04 -5.52
C LEU A 115 -7.12 -3.08 -4.20
N VAL A 116 -6.29 -2.06 -3.93
CA VAL A 116 -5.55 -1.93 -2.67
C VAL A 116 -6.50 -1.82 -1.48
N GLY A 117 -7.58 -1.05 -1.60
CA GLY A 117 -8.63 -0.97 -0.57
C GLY A 117 -9.26 -2.34 -0.29
N LYS A 118 -9.57 -3.11 -1.33
CA LYS A 118 -10.10 -4.47 -1.20
C LYS A 118 -9.12 -5.41 -0.49
N MET A 119 -7.82 -5.36 -0.82
CA MET A 119 -6.79 -6.13 -0.10
C MET A 119 -6.79 -5.81 1.40
N PHE A 120 -6.83 -4.54 1.77
CA PHE A 120 -6.89 -4.14 3.18
C PHE A 120 -8.15 -4.61 3.89
N GLY A 121 -9.30 -4.60 3.22
CA GLY A 121 -10.52 -5.19 3.76
C GLY A 121 -10.38 -6.70 4.02
N LEU A 122 -9.74 -7.44 3.10
CA LEU A 122 -9.48 -8.87 3.28
C LEU A 122 -8.51 -9.14 4.43
N GLU A 123 -7.43 -8.36 4.55
CA GLU A 123 -6.46 -8.46 5.65
C GLU A 123 -7.10 -8.15 7.01
N ALA A 124 -7.94 -7.11 7.09
CA ALA A 124 -8.67 -6.78 8.30
C ALA A 124 -9.61 -7.91 8.73
N ASN A 125 -10.30 -8.55 7.78
CA ASN A 125 -11.14 -9.71 8.05
C ASN A 125 -10.31 -10.90 8.53
N ALA A 126 -9.15 -11.14 7.90
CA ALA A 126 -8.25 -12.23 8.30
C ALA A 126 -7.72 -12.01 9.73
N ARG A 127 -7.32 -10.78 10.10
CA ARG A 127 -6.93 -10.44 11.48
C ARG A 127 -8.07 -10.62 12.49
N ALA A 128 -9.30 -10.23 12.12
CA ALA A 128 -10.47 -10.44 12.98
C ALA A 128 -10.71 -11.95 13.22
N HIS A 129 -10.64 -12.78 12.19
CA HIS A 129 -10.76 -14.24 12.34
C HIS A 129 -9.58 -14.87 13.08
N GLN A 130 -8.36 -14.36 12.91
CA GLN A 130 -7.21 -14.79 13.69
C GLN A 130 -7.42 -14.54 15.19
N ARG A 131 -7.97 -13.38 15.57
CA ARG A 131 -8.33 -13.10 16.97
C ARG A 131 -9.39 -14.06 17.49
N ALA A 132 -10.45 -14.28 16.71
CA ALA A 132 -11.50 -15.25 17.06
C ALA A 132 -10.95 -16.67 17.22
N TYR A 133 -9.99 -17.07 16.38
CA TYR A 133 -9.35 -18.39 16.46
C TYR A 133 -8.64 -18.63 17.79
N ARG A 134 -7.98 -17.60 18.35
CA ARG A 134 -7.22 -17.71 19.61
C ARG A 134 -8.10 -18.09 20.80
N THR A 135 -9.35 -17.65 20.82
CA THR A 135 -10.29 -17.90 21.92
C THR A 135 -11.35 -18.96 21.58
N ALA A 136 -11.31 -19.52 20.37
CA ALA A 136 -12.27 -20.52 19.91
C ALA A 136 -12.02 -21.91 20.51
N SER A 137 -13.11 -22.64 20.74
CA SER A 137 -13.08 -24.07 21.08
C SER A 137 -12.44 -24.90 19.96
N GLU A 138 -11.87 -26.06 20.30
CA GLU A 138 -11.29 -26.97 19.30
C GLU A 138 -12.28 -27.36 18.20
N SER A 139 -13.55 -27.57 18.56
CA SER A 139 -14.63 -27.86 17.62
C SER A 139 -14.91 -26.72 16.62
N SER A 140 -14.63 -25.47 17.00
CA SER A 140 -14.90 -24.29 16.16
C SER A 140 -13.72 -23.86 15.31
N ARG A 141 -12.49 -24.27 15.67
CA ARG A 141 -11.25 -23.90 14.99
C ARG A 141 -11.21 -24.29 13.50
N PRO A 142 -11.65 -25.49 13.06
CA PRO A 142 -11.63 -25.85 11.64
C PRO A 142 -12.46 -24.90 10.77
N ALA A 143 -13.63 -24.48 11.25
CA ALA A 143 -14.49 -23.54 10.51
C ALA A 143 -13.85 -22.15 10.40
N ILE A 144 -13.20 -21.66 11.45
CA ILE A 144 -12.48 -20.38 11.41
C ILE A 144 -11.26 -20.46 10.48
N ARG A 145 -10.53 -21.58 10.50
CA ARG A 145 -9.42 -21.84 9.58
C ARG A 145 -9.86 -21.77 8.12
N ALA A 146 -10.96 -22.43 7.76
CA ALA A 146 -11.51 -22.40 6.41
C ALA A 146 -11.89 -20.97 5.95
N LYS A 147 -12.41 -20.14 6.86
CA LYS A 147 -12.67 -18.72 6.58
C LYS A 147 -11.38 -17.94 6.30
N ILE A 148 -10.33 -18.16 7.09
CA ILE A 148 -9.03 -17.53 6.87
C ILE A 148 -8.46 -17.97 5.51
N GLU A 149 -8.51 -19.26 5.18
CA GLU A 149 -8.04 -19.76 3.88
C GLU A 149 -8.76 -19.08 2.72
N GLY A 150 -10.10 -18.97 2.76
CA GLY A 150 -10.86 -18.28 1.72
C GLY A 150 -10.51 -16.80 1.58
N LEU A 151 -10.21 -16.11 2.69
CA LEU A 151 -9.77 -14.71 2.66
C LEU A 151 -8.38 -14.55 2.05
N ILE A 152 -7.46 -15.46 2.38
CA ILE A 152 -6.10 -15.45 1.82
C ILE A 152 -6.11 -15.78 0.32
N SER A 153 -6.94 -16.74 -0.13
CA SER A 153 -7.11 -16.99 -1.56
C SER A 153 -7.61 -15.75 -2.31
N GLN A 154 -8.64 -15.08 -1.79
CA GLN A 154 -9.13 -13.83 -2.39
C GLN A 154 -8.09 -12.70 -2.38
N HIS A 155 -7.21 -12.68 -1.37
CA HIS A 155 -6.14 -11.69 -1.28
C HIS A 155 -5.13 -11.90 -2.41
N PHE A 156 -4.71 -13.14 -2.65
CA PHE A 156 -3.86 -13.49 -3.80
C PHE A 156 -4.51 -13.15 -5.15
N ASP A 157 -5.82 -13.40 -5.31
CA ASP A 157 -6.52 -13.04 -6.55
C ASP A 157 -6.46 -11.52 -6.83
N VAL A 158 -6.50 -10.69 -5.78
CA VAL A 158 -6.39 -9.23 -5.92
C VAL A 158 -4.94 -8.80 -6.16
N GLU A 159 -3.96 -9.47 -5.53
CA GLU A 159 -2.54 -9.24 -5.84
C GLU A 159 -2.25 -9.52 -7.32
N ASP A 160 -2.79 -10.60 -7.88
CA ASP A 160 -2.61 -10.94 -9.28
C ASP A 160 -3.25 -9.89 -10.21
N GLN A 161 -4.40 -9.31 -9.82
CA GLN A 161 -5.01 -8.19 -10.56
C GLN A 161 -4.12 -6.94 -10.52
N LEU A 162 -3.52 -6.63 -9.37
CA LEU A 162 -2.58 -5.51 -9.25
C LEU A 162 -1.33 -5.72 -10.11
N ARG A 163 -0.78 -6.94 -10.12
CA ARG A 163 0.36 -7.30 -10.98
C ARG A 163 0.00 -7.18 -12.45
N ALA A 164 -1.21 -7.57 -12.85
CA ALA A 164 -1.67 -7.42 -14.23
C ALA A 164 -1.72 -5.95 -14.67
N LEU A 165 -2.17 -5.04 -13.79
CA LEU A 165 -2.12 -3.59 -14.07
C LEU A 165 -0.68 -3.09 -14.22
N GLU A 166 0.23 -3.51 -13.34
CA GLU A 166 1.64 -3.14 -13.44
C GLU A 166 2.29 -3.64 -14.73
N ILE A 167 1.98 -4.88 -15.13
CA ILE A 167 2.45 -5.43 -16.41
C ILE A 167 1.95 -4.57 -17.58
N ALA A 168 0.67 -4.22 -17.61
CA ALA A 168 0.10 -3.39 -18.66
C ALA A 168 0.78 -2.01 -18.75
N ASP A 169 1.06 -1.37 -17.61
CA ASP A 169 1.78 -0.09 -17.57
C ASP A 169 3.20 -0.21 -18.14
N ILE A 170 3.91 -1.30 -17.78
CA ILE A 170 5.27 -1.56 -18.28
C ILE A 170 5.25 -1.82 -19.78
N GLU A 171 4.28 -2.59 -20.27
CA GLU A 171 4.11 -2.88 -21.69
C GLU A 171 3.85 -1.61 -22.50
N HIS A 172 3.00 -0.70 -21.99
CA HIS A 172 2.77 0.60 -22.62
C HIS A 172 4.05 1.42 -22.70
N ARG A 173 4.78 1.56 -21.58
CA ARG A 173 6.05 2.31 -21.54
C ARG A 173 7.10 1.71 -22.48
N LEU A 174 7.13 0.38 -22.58
CA LEU A 174 8.02 -0.31 -23.52
C LEU A 174 7.64 -0.03 -24.98
N ALA A 175 6.34 0.01 -25.30
CA ALA A 175 5.86 0.37 -26.62
C ALA A 175 6.26 1.80 -27.00
N ASP A 176 6.14 2.77 -26.07
CA ASP A 176 6.56 4.16 -26.29
C ASP A 176 8.06 4.27 -26.58
N VAL A 177 8.89 3.59 -25.79
CA VAL A 177 10.35 3.57 -25.99
C VAL A 177 10.71 2.95 -27.34
N ARG A 178 10.02 1.88 -27.75
CA ARG A 178 10.21 1.26 -29.07
C ARG A 178 9.81 2.20 -30.21
N ALA A 179 8.67 2.87 -30.08
CA ALA A 179 8.19 3.83 -31.08
C ALA A 179 9.14 5.02 -31.22
N GLU A 180 9.63 5.59 -30.11
CA GLU A 180 10.59 6.68 -30.14
C GLU A 180 11.94 6.24 -30.72
N SER A 181 12.42 5.05 -30.35
CA SER A 181 13.64 4.48 -30.94
C SER A 181 13.51 4.30 -32.45
N GLN A 182 12.35 3.88 -32.94
CA GLN A 182 12.09 3.76 -34.37
C GLN A 182 12.07 5.13 -35.05
N ARG A 183 11.35 6.12 -34.49
CA ARG A 183 11.37 7.50 -35.02
C ARG A 183 12.79 8.06 -35.13
N ARG A 184 13.64 7.79 -34.14
CA ARG A 184 15.06 8.22 -34.18
C ARG A 184 15.86 7.54 -35.28
N ARG A 185 15.59 6.26 -35.56
CA ARG A 185 16.20 5.55 -36.69
C ARG A 185 15.74 6.12 -38.02
N ASP A 186 14.45 6.37 -38.17
CA ASP A 186 13.87 6.91 -39.40
C ASP A 186 14.40 8.33 -39.70
N LYS A 187 14.53 9.17 -38.67
CA LYS A 187 15.07 10.53 -38.76
C LYS A 187 16.59 10.64 -38.57
N ARG A 188 17.31 9.53 -38.62
CA ARG A 188 18.73 9.48 -38.25
C ARG A 188 19.57 10.49 -39.03
N ALA A 189 19.33 10.63 -40.33
CA ALA A 189 20.08 11.58 -41.17
C ALA A 189 19.86 13.03 -40.75
N GLU A 190 18.63 13.41 -40.39
CA GLU A 190 18.28 14.75 -39.91
C GLU A 190 18.94 15.06 -38.57
N PHE A 191 18.90 14.10 -37.63
CA PHE A 191 19.58 14.25 -36.34
C PHE A 191 21.10 14.38 -36.49
N ILE A 192 21.71 13.60 -37.38
CA ILE A 192 23.14 13.70 -37.67
C ILE A 192 23.47 15.08 -38.25
N LYS A 193 22.70 15.54 -39.25
CA LYS A 193 22.92 16.86 -39.84
C LYS A 193 22.83 17.96 -38.78
N PHE A 194 21.79 17.95 -37.94
CA PHE A 194 21.64 18.91 -36.86
C PHE A 194 22.84 18.90 -35.90
N ALA A 195 23.28 17.72 -35.46
CA ALA A 195 24.41 17.58 -34.55
C ALA A 195 25.73 18.09 -35.18
N VAL A 196 25.95 17.82 -36.47
CA VAL A 196 27.12 18.31 -37.20
C VAL A 196 27.07 19.84 -37.35
N ASP A 197 25.91 20.39 -37.75
CA ASP A 197 25.73 21.83 -37.92
C ASP A 197 25.97 22.60 -36.60
N ASP A 198 25.54 22.04 -35.47
CA ASP A 198 25.76 22.61 -34.14
C ASP A 198 27.25 22.62 -33.75
N ILE A 199 27.96 21.50 -33.98
CA ILE A 199 29.42 21.39 -33.75
C ILE A 199 30.18 22.41 -34.58
N ILE A 200 29.84 22.55 -35.87
CA ILE A 200 30.50 23.51 -36.76
C ILE A 200 30.23 24.94 -36.29
N ARG A 201 28.98 25.26 -35.92
CA ARG A 201 28.62 26.59 -35.44
C ARG A 201 29.37 26.97 -34.16
N ASP A 202 29.53 26.04 -33.23
CA ASP A 202 30.28 26.26 -31.99
C ASP A 202 31.78 26.49 -32.27
N ALA A 203 32.35 25.72 -33.20
CA ALA A 203 33.77 25.84 -33.57
C ALA A 203 34.13 27.19 -34.22
N ILE A 204 33.18 27.86 -34.88
CA ILE A 204 33.40 29.15 -35.56
C ILE A 204 33.08 30.35 -34.63
N ARG A 205 32.52 30.10 -33.44
CA ARG A 205 32.12 31.17 -32.52
C ARG A 205 33.35 31.90 -31.95
N PRO A 206 33.42 33.24 -32.03
CA PRO A 206 34.53 34.00 -31.43
C PRO A 206 34.55 33.81 -29.91
N ARG A 207 35.75 33.70 -29.33
CA ARG A 207 35.96 33.61 -27.88
C ARG A 207 35.97 34.98 -27.22
#